data_AF-A0A0A5HT75-F1
#
_entry.id   AF-A0A0A5HT75-F1
#
_cell.length_a   1.000
_cell.length_b   1.000
_cell.length_c   1.000
_cell.angle_alpha   90.00
_cell.angle_beta   90.00
_cell.angle_gamma   90.00
#
_symmetry.space_group_name_H-M   'P 1'
#
loop_
_entity.id
_entity.type
_entity.pdbx_description
1 polymer ?
#
loop_
_entity_poly.entity_id
_entity_poly.type
_entity_poly.pdbx_seq_one_letter_code
_entity_poly.pdbx_strand_id
1 'polypeptide(L)' 'MKGELYVDSSGHIQYQGESVTIRKAIFTLDEWCVWFWFQDGRRVLLWRDSLDEGAYRHLLVVLKKEH' A
#
# COMPACT_ATOMS: atom_id res chain seq x y z
N MET A 1 7.52 13.25 -4.58
CA MET A 1 7.70 12.19 -5.61
C MET A 1 6.34 11.53 -5.77
N LYS A 2 5.71 11.61 -6.94
CA LYS A 2 4.41 10.96 -7.19
C LYS A 2 4.69 9.56 -7.73
N GLY A 3 4.21 8.54 -7.03
CA GLY A 3 4.22 7.17 -7.51
C GLY A 3 2.80 6.64 -7.43
N GLU A 4 2.41 5.87 -8.44
CA GLU A 4 1.08 5.28 -8.50
C GLU A 4 1.14 3.89 -7.85
N LEU A 5 0.23 3.66 -6.90
CA LEU A 5 0.08 2.41 -6.21
C LEU A 5 -1.34 1.91 -6.46
N TYR A 6 -1.46 0.75 -7.09
CA TYR A 6 -2.73 0.11 -7.35
C TYR A 6 -2.84 -1.15 -6.51
N VAL A 7 -4.03 -1.36 -5.95
CA VAL A 7 -4.39 -2.56 -5.19
C VAL A 7 -5.62 -3.10 -5.89
N ASP A 8 -5.52 -4.30 -6.45
CA ASP A 8 -6.69 -4.94 -7.06
C ASP A 8 -7.54 -5.67 -6.01
N SER A 9 -8.70 -6.15 -6.45
CA SER A 9 -9.66 -6.85 -5.57
C SER A 9 -9.14 -8.19 -5.03
N SER A 10 -8.11 -8.76 -5.65
CA SER A 10 -7.39 -9.94 -5.17
C SER A 10 -6.27 -9.60 -4.18
N GLY A 11 -6.03 -8.31 -3.91
CA GLY A 11 -4.98 -7.84 -3.02
C GLY A 11 -3.59 -7.80 -3.66
N HIS A 12 -3.47 -7.96 -4.99
CA HIS A 12 -2.20 -7.75 -5.66
C HIS A 12 -1.87 -6.27 -5.75
N ILE A 13 -0.58 -5.98 -5.57
CA ILE A 13 -0.08 -4.62 -5.48
C ILE A 13 0.84 -4.35 -6.66
N GLN A 14 0.50 -3.27 -7.38
CA GLN A 14 1.32 -2.75 -8.46
C GLN A 14 1.83 -1.36 -8.08
N TYR A 15 3.12 -1.15 -8.32
CA TYR A 15 3.77 0.13 -8.15
C TYR A 15 4.39 0.54 -9.49
N GLN A 16 4.02 1.72 -10.01
CA GLN A 16 4.51 2.21 -11.32
C GLN A 16 4.27 1.21 -12.46
N GLY A 17 3.15 0.48 -12.42
CA GLY A 17 2.80 -0.56 -13.41
C GLY A 17 3.56 -1.89 -13.24
N GLU A 18 4.41 -2.02 -12.23
CA GLU A 18 5.13 -3.26 -11.93
C GLU A 18 4.50 -3.99 -10.73
N SER A 19 4.35 -5.31 -10.83
CA SER A 19 4.00 -6.14 -9.69
C SER A 19 5.13 -6.14 -8.67
N VAL A 20 4.82 -5.82 -7.41
CA VAL A 20 5.80 -5.75 -6.32
C VAL A 20 5.39 -6.64 -5.15
N THR A 21 6.38 -7.27 -4.51
CA THR A 21 6.15 -8.04 -3.28
C THR A 21 6.42 -7.18 -2.06
N ILE A 22 5.40 -7.02 -1.21
CA ILE A 22 5.56 -6.34 0.09
C ILE A 22 6.39 -7.22 1.02
N ARG A 23 7.45 -6.64 1.58
CA ARG A 23 8.20 -7.21 2.69
C ARG A 23 7.63 -6.79 4.04
N LYS A 24 7.20 -5.53 4.15
CA LYS A 24 6.64 -4.96 5.38
C LYS A 24 5.71 -3.80 5.06
N ALA A 25 4.57 -3.74 5.73
CA ALA A 25 3.72 -2.56 5.81
C ALA A 25 3.81 -1.95 7.22
N ILE A 26 3.96 -0.63 7.31
CA ILE A 26 4.00 0.08 8.60
C ILE A 26 2.93 1.16 8.58
N PHE A 27 1.96 1.03 9.48
CA PHE A 27 0.95 2.05 9.73
C PHE A 27 1.55 3.12 10.64
N THR A 28 1.51 4.38 10.24
CA THR A 28 1.92 5.48 11.12
C THR A 28 0.83 5.77 12.14
N LEU A 29 1.21 6.43 13.24
CA LEU A 29 0.25 6.99 14.21
C LEU A 29 -0.79 7.84 13.45
N ASP A 30 -2.04 7.79 13.92
CA ASP A 30 -3.26 8.37 13.32
C ASP A 30 -3.74 7.79 11.98
N GLU A 31 -3.14 6.71 11.46
CA GLU A 31 -3.57 6.02 10.22
C GLU A 31 -3.69 6.96 8.99
N TRP A 32 -2.94 8.06 8.97
CA TRP A 32 -2.93 9.02 7.86
C TRP A 32 -2.08 8.57 6.67
N CYS A 33 -1.15 7.65 6.89
CA CYS A 33 -0.34 7.09 5.81
C CYS A 33 0.14 5.67 6.13
N VAL A 34 0.54 4.95 5.07
CA VAL A 34 1.10 3.60 5.13
C VAL A 34 2.46 3.62 4.45
N TRP A 35 3.49 3.12 5.15
CA TRP A 35 4.80 2.87 4.58
C TRP A 35 4.88 1.45 4.04
N PHE A 36 5.19 1.33 2.75
CA PHE A 36 5.47 0.08 2.08
C PHE A 36 6.97 -0.10 1.92
N TRP A 37 7.49 -1.22 2.43
CA TRP A 37 8.84 -1.67 2.14
C TRP A 37 8.72 -2.90 1.24
N PHE A 38 9.20 -2.78 0.01
CA PHE A 38 9.18 -3.87 -0.96
C PHE A 38 10.42 -4.77 -0.80
N GLN A 39 10.34 -6.00 -1.32
CA GLN A 39 11.46 -6.96 -1.25
C GLN A 39 12.71 -6.48 -2.01
N ASP A 40 12.53 -5.73 -3.10
CA ASP A 40 13.62 -5.14 -3.90
C ASP A 40 14.31 -3.94 -3.24
N GLY A 41 13.91 -3.57 -2.02
CA GLY A 41 14.49 -2.47 -1.25
C GLY A 41 13.85 -1.11 -1.49
N ARG A 42 12.94 -0.98 -2.46
CA ARG A 42 12.16 0.25 -2.67
C ARG A 42 11.26 0.52 -1.45
N ARG A 43 11.09 1.81 -1.13
CA ARG A 43 10.23 2.29 -0.04
C ARG A 43 9.29 3.35 -0.57
N VAL A 44 8.01 3.17 -0.29
CA VAL A 44 6.94 4.08 -0.74
C VAL A 44 6.08 4.47 0.43
N LEU A 45 5.73 5.76 0.49
CA LEU A 45 4.75 6.29 1.41
C LEU A 45 3.44 6.52 0.66
N LEU A 46 2.37 5.86 1.10
CA LEU A 46 1.03 6.10 0.61
C LEU A 46 0.29 6.98 1.62
N TRP A 47 -0.15 8.16 1.19
CA TRP A 47 -1.05 9.00 1.99
C TRP A 47 -2.48 8.51 1.84
N ARG A 48 -3.26 8.58 2.92
CA ARG A 48 -4.68 8.18 2.93
C ARG A 48 -5.50 8.88 1.85
N ASP A 49 -5.23 10.16 1.63
CA ASP A 49 -5.93 11.03 0.66
C ASP A 49 -5.51 10.78 -0.80
N SER A 50 -4.51 9.92 -1.02
CA SER A 50 -4.11 9.49 -2.37
C SER A 50 -5.02 8.42 -2.95
N LEU A 51 -5.91 7.85 -2.13
CA LEU A 51 -6.93 6.88 -2.53
C LEU A 51 -8.31 7.39 -2.11
N ASP A 52 -9.35 6.92 -2.81
CA ASP A 52 -10.70 7.04 -2.26
C ASP A 52 -10.85 6.19 -0.98
N GLU A 53 -11.85 6.53 -0.17
CA GLU A 53 -12.07 5.88 1.13
C GLU A 53 -12.30 4.36 1.00
N GLY A 54 -12.97 3.91 -0.05
CA GLY A 54 -13.26 2.51 -0.30
C GLY A 54 -11.97 1.72 -0.61
N ALA A 55 -11.16 2.24 -1.53
CA ALA A 55 -9.87 1.66 -1.88
C ALA A 55 -8.91 1.64 -0.68
N TYR A 56 -8.87 2.71 0.12
CA TYR A 56 -8.04 2.75 1.33
C TYR A 56 -8.47 1.69 2.35
N ARG A 57 -9.78 1.56 2.64
CA ARG A 57 -10.29 0.53 3.55
C ARG A 57 -10.00 -0.88 3.04
N HIS A 58 -10.18 -1.12 1.73
CA HIS A 58 -9.87 -2.41 1.13
C HIS A 58 -8.39 -2.77 1.32
N LEU A 59 -7.49 -1.83 1.04
CA LEU A 59 -6.05 -2.00 1.28
C LEU A 59 -5.76 -2.35 2.75
N LEU A 60 -6.35 -1.64 3.72
CA LEU A 60 -6.15 -1.95 5.15
C LEU A 60 -6.60 -3.37 5.49
N VAL A 61 -7.72 -3.82 4.93
CA VAL A 61 -8.23 -5.18 5.14
C VAL A 61 -7.27 -6.22 4.56
N VAL A 62 -6.76 -6.02 3.34
CA VAL A 62 -5.79 -6.92 2.71
C VAL A 62 -4.52 -7.02 3.56
N LEU A 63 -3.92 -5.88 3.92
CA LEU A 63 -2.68 -5.83 4.70
C LEU A 63 -2.81 -6.43 6.10
N LYS A 64 -3.98 -6.29 6.74
CA LYS A 64 -4.26 -6.85 8.07
C LYS A 64 -4.69 -8.32 8.02
N LYS A 65 -5.09 -8.87 6.86
CA LYS A 65 -5.43 -10.30 6.70
C LYS A 65 -4.22 -11.19 6.46
N GLU A 66 -3.15 -10.65 5.89
CA GLU A 66 -1.89 -11.38 5.63
C GLU A 66 -0.98 -11.49 6.88
N HIS A 67 -1.42 -10.96 8.02
CA HIS A 67 -0.75 -11.02 9.33
C HIS A 67 -1.67 -11.64 10.39
#